data_AF-A0A6L7IKL4-F1
#
_entry.id   AF-A0A6L7IKL4-F1
#
_cell.length_a   1.000
_cell.length_b   1.000
_cell.length_c   1.000
_cell.angle_alpha   90.00
_cell.angle_beta   90.00
_cell.angle_gamma   90.00
#
_symmetry.space_group_name_H-M   'P 1'
#
loop_
_entity.id
_entity.type
_entity.pdbx_description
1 polymer ?
#
loop_
_entity_poly.entity_id
_entity_poly.type
_entity_poly.pdbx_seq_one_letter_code
_entity_poly.pdbx_strand_id
1 'polypeptide(L)'
;IKNLFENPTQQNANFTSWAVQFYSQNPTISWAEFENWFIGKSEGQDGDYIDNLDDILNTLQYQVKQMPNYSNFVNAFPKQDYPGYPGYYKQLPASQVYPLVGGILENLYNTSGKDAGPYRNACTVRFSLAMNRLGFYIPNNSLSRKGAIVNGNQWYYYLQAKTAGDFMQKTFGNPTHKLEGANANDPNQVASFLKGKTGIYVIVNNNHKPTDQGGAGYTGHVDLIQNGHIPGGANAFNVPGGIKSIRIWEFTP
;
A
#
# COMPACT_ATOMS: atom_id res chain seq x y z
N ILE A 1 7.47 19.77 9.22
CA ILE A 1 7.21 21.21 9.03
C ILE A 1 8.46 22.07 9.24
N LYS A 2 9.20 21.94 10.35
CA LYS A 2 10.45 22.71 10.57
C LYS A 2 11.46 22.59 9.41
N ASN A 3 11.75 21.36 8.96
CA ASN A 3 12.60 21.13 7.77
C ASN A 3 11.99 21.60 6.43
N LEU A 4 10.67 21.79 6.33
CA LEU A 4 10.01 22.33 5.13
C LEU A 4 10.15 23.87 5.07
N PHE A 5 10.24 24.52 6.23
CA PHE A 5 10.58 25.93 6.36
C PHE A 5 12.09 26.20 6.16
N GLU A 6 12.94 25.22 6.46
CA GLU A 6 14.41 25.35 6.37
C GLU A 6 14.98 25.08 4.95
N ASN A 7 14.16 24.60 4.00
CA ASN A 7 14.53 24.40 2.59
C ASN A 7 13.45 24.98 1.65
N PRO A 8 13.46 26.30 1.38
CA PRO A 8 12.40 26.95 0.62
C PRO A 8 12.47 26.59 -0.87
N THR A 9 11.56 25.73 -1.31
CA THR A 9 11.22 25.54 -2.71
C THR A 9 9.77 25.96 -2.94
N GLN A 10 9.40 26.29 -4.18
CA GLN A 10 7.99 26.60 -4.50
C GLN A 10 7.05 25.43 -4.13
N GLN A 11 7.53 24.20 -4.28
CA GLN A 11 6.80 23.00 -3.87
C GLN A 11 6.54 22.96 -2.37
N ASN A 12 7.56 23.27 -1.55
CA ASN A 12 7.43 23.31 -0.09
C ASN A 12 6.51 24.46 0.38
N ALA A 13 6.56 25.61 -0.29
CA ALA A 13 5.65 26.73 -0.03
C ALA A 13 4.19 26.35 -0.34
N ASN A 14 3.95 25.74 -1.50
CA ASN A 14 2.60 25.28 -1.89
C ASN A 14 2.07 24.22 -0.91
N PHE A 15 2.90 23.26 -0.52
CA PHE A 15 2.52 22.25 0.47
C PHE A 15 2.19 22.86 1.83
N THR A 16 2.99 23.82 2.29
CA THR A 16 2.77 24.49 3.58
C THR A 16 1.47 25.29 3.57
N SER A 17 1.21 26.05 2.50
CA SER A 17 -0.04 26.80 2.33
C SER A 17 -1.26 25.86 2.35
N TRP A 18 -1.19 24.77 1.60
CA TRP A 18 -2.23 23.74 1.60
C TRP A 18 -2.42 23.12 2.98
N ALA A 19 -1.35 22.76 3.69
CA ALA A 19 -1.43 22.16 5.02
C ALA A 19 -2.13 23.10 6.02
N VAL A 20 -1.81 24.40 6.00
CA VAL A 20 -2.46 25.41 6.84
C VAL A 20 -3.97 25.49 6.54
N GLN A 21 -4.34 25.52 5.25
CA GLN A 21 -5.74 25.52 4.85
C GLN A 21 -6.47 24.22 5.24
N PHE A 22 -5.80 23.07 5.11
CA PHE A 22 -6.36 21.79 5.51
C PHE A 22 -6.67 21.79 7.01
N TYR A 23 -5.75 22.26 7.85
CA TYR A 23 -5.98 22.33 9.31
C TYR A 23 -7.07 23.33 9.69
N SER A 24 -7.19 24.46 8.99
CA SER A 24 -8.27 25.42 9.28
C SER A 24 -9.66 24.83 8.97
N GLN A 25 -9.75 23.94 7.98
CA GLN A 25 -10.97 23.21 7.63
C GLN A 25 -11.20 21.96 8.49
N ASN A 26 -10.14 21.39 9.06
CA ASN A 26 -10.16 20.12 9.81
C ASN A 26 -9.50 20.25 11.19
N PRO A 27 -10.01 21.13 12.09
CA PRO A 27 -9.34 21.47 13.35
C PRO A 27 -9.22 20.30 14.35
N THR A 28 -9.98 19.21 14.13
CA THR A 28 -9.93 18.02 14.98
C THR A 28 -8.94 16.95 14.52
N ILE A 29 -8.35 17.10 13.33
CA ILE A 29 -7.36 16.14 12.84
C ILE A 29 -6.05 16.37 13.58
N SER A 30 -5.52 15.31 14.16
CA SER A 30 -4.24 15.33 14.85
C SER A 30 -3.08 15.44 13.87
N TRP A 31 -1.92 15.91 14.37
CA TRP A 31 -0.70 15.92 13.57
C TRP A 31 -0.31 14.53 13.06
N ALA A 32 -0.47 13.51 13.91
CA ALA A 32 -0.12 12.13 13.56
C ALA A 32 -0.97 11.59 12.41
N GLU A 33 -2.29 11.85 12.42
CA GLU A 33 -3.20 11.49 11.32
C GLU A 33 -2.80 12.20 10.02
N PHE A 34 -2.60 13.52 10.06
CA PHE A 34 -2.18 14.30 8.89
C PHE A 34 -0.86 13.81 8.30
N GLU A 35 0.14 13.55 9.15
CA GLU A 35 1.44 13.03 8.73
C GLU A 35 1.30 11.67 8.08
N ASN A 36 0.51 10.78 8.68
CA ASN A 36 0.25 9.45 8.15
C ASN A 36 -0.43 9.49 6.77
N TRP A 37 -1.38 10.39 6.58
CA TRP A 37 -2.20 10.43 5.36
C TRP A 37 -1.53 11.17 4.21
N PHE A 38 -0.78 12.25 4.50
CA PHE A 38 -0.38 13.20 3.46
C PHE A 38 1.12 13.50 3.37
N ILE A 39 1.93 13.07 4.35
CA ILE A 39 3.38 13.27 4.32
C ILE A 39 4.13 11.99 3.90
N GLY A 40 3.50 10.83 4.06
CA GLY A 40 4.03 9.55 3.58
C GLY A 40 4.42 9.61 2.10
N LYS A 41 5.62 9.14 1.78
CA LYS A 41 6.13 9.08 0.40
C LYS A 41 5.98 7.67 -0.16
N SER A 42 5.78 7.56 -1.47
CA SER A 42 5.85 6.28 -2.17
C SER A 42 7.14 5.53 -1.84
N GLU A 43 7.02 4.21 -1.61
CA GLU A 43 8.16 3.29 -1.46
C GLU A 43 8.91 3.05 -2.78
N GLY A 44 8.40 3.59 -3.90
CA GLY A 44 8.95 3.43 -5.24
C GLY A 44 8.18 2.40 -6.07
N GLN A 45 8.84 1.92 -7.13
CA GLN A 45 8.28 0.95 -8.07
C GLN A 45 7.90 -0.36 -7.36
N ASP A 46 6.71 -0.88 -7.68
CA ASP A 46 6.09 -2.07 -7.10
C ASP A 46 6.04 -3.24 -8.10
N GLY A 47 7.14 -3.43 -8.82
CA GLY A 47 7.32 -4.42 -9.88
C GLY A 47 7.67 -3.78 -11.22
N ASP A 48 7.91 -4.63 -12.21
CA ASP A 48 8.06 -4.19 -13.60
C ASP A 48 6.76 -3.57 -14.09
N TYR A 49 6.85 -2.56 -14.97
CA TYR A 49 5.67 -2.00 -15.60
C TYR A 49 5.06 -2.99 -16.61
N ILE A 50 3.73 -3.10 -16.60
CA ILE A 50 2.96 -4.02 -17.43
C ILE A 50 1.86 -3.23 -18.12
N ASP A 51 1.94 -3.07 -19.44
CA ASP A 51 0.98 -2.29 -20.23
C ASP A 51 -0.45 -2.85 -20.17
N ASN A 52 -0.60 -4.16 -20.32
CA ASN A 52 -1.88 -4.86 -20.38
C ASN A 52 -2.30 -5.47 -19.03
N LEU A 53 -1.95 -4.81 -17.93
CA LEU A 53 -2.21 -5.34 -16.58
C LEU A 53 -3.69 -5.64 -16.33
N ASP A 54 -4.60 -4.76 -16.76
CA ASP A 54 -6.04 -4.97 -16.60
C ASP A 54 -6.54 -6.21 -17.35
N ASP A 55 -6.03 -6.46 -18.56
CA ASP A 55 -6.40 -7.64 -19.35
C ASP A 55 -5.95 -8.93 -18.66
N ILE A 56 -4.72 -8.97 -18.14
CA ILE A 56 -4.21 -10.11 -17.39
C ILE A 56 -5.06 -10.33 -16.14
N LEU A 57 -5.33 -9.27 -15.37
CA LEU A 57 -6.15 -9.37 -14.16
C LEU A 57 -7.53 -9.95 -14.50
N ASN A 58 -8.18 -9.54 -15.58
CA ASN A 58 -9.49 -10.07 -15.97
C ASN A 58 -9.49 -11.59 -16.26
N THR A 59 -8.34 -12.19 -16.59
CA THR A 59 -8.22 -13.64 -16.77
C THR A 59 -8.02 -14.43 -15.48
N LEU A 60 -7.57 -13.77 -14.40
CA LEU A 60 -7.25 -14.45 -13.14
C LEU A 60 -8.52 -14.77 -12.35
N GLN A 61 -8.60 -16.02 -11.90
CA GLN A 61 -9.68 -16.54 -11.06
C GLN A 61 -9.13 -16.92 -9.69
N TYR A 62 -9.93 -16.68 -8.66
CA TYR A 62 -9.58 -16.95 -7.27
C TYR A 62 -10.71 -17.70 -6.58
N GLN A 63 -10.37 -18.48 -5.56
CA GLN A 63 -11.37 -19.07 -4.70
C GLN A 63 -11.96 -18.00 -3.79
N VAL A 64 -13.28 -17.86 -3.79
CA VAL A 64 -13.98 -17.00 -2.84
C VAL A 64 -13.80 -17.57 -1.42
N LYS A 65 -13.44 -16.71 -0.47
CA LYS A 65 -13.18 -17.02 0.93
C LYS A 65 -13.68 -15.88 1.81
N GLN A 66 -13.78 -16.15 3.10
CA GLN A 66 -14.05 -15.10 4.10
C GLN A 66 -12.77 -14.37 4.46
N MET A 67 -12.89 -13.07 4.75
CA MET A 67 -11.78 -12.26 5.25
C MET A 67 -11.19 -12.88 6.53
N PRO A 68 -9.86 -12.80 6.76
CA PRO A 68 -9.33 -13.07 8.08
C PRO A 68 -9.86 -12.03 9.08
N ASN A 69 -9.96 -12.39 10.36
CA ASN A 69 -10.19 -11.40 11.41
C ASN A 69 -8.93 -10.54 11.63
N TYR A 70 -9.12 -9.42 12.33
CA TYR A 70 -8.05 -8.47 12.64
C TYR A 70 -6.84 -9.13 13.33
N SER A 71 -7.06 -9.93 14.38
CA SER A 71 -5.98 -10.54 15.15
C SER A 71 -5.10 -11.45 14.28
N ASN A 72 -5.73 -12.29 13.47
CA ASN A 72 -5.05 -13.19 12.55
C ASN A 72 -4.23 -12.40 11.52
N PHE A 73 -4.82 -11.39 10.88
CA PHE A 73 -4.11 -10.61 9.87
C PHE A 73 -2.95 -9.82 10.47
N VAL A 74 -3.18 -9.12 11.58
CA VAL A 74 -2.14 -8.34 12.25
C VAL A 74 -1.00 -9.25 12.67
N ASN A 75 -1.26 -10.43 13.24
CA ASN A 75 -0.21 -11.39 13.63
C ASN A 75 0.61 -11.90 12.43
N ALA A 76 -0.02 -12.11 11.29
CA ALA A 76 0.66 -12.55 10.07
C ALA A 76 1.41 -11.42 9.34
N PHE A 77 0.92 -10.18 9.42
CA PHE A 77 1.43 -9.03 8.68
C PHE A 77 2.83 -8.58 9.17
N PRO A 78 3.85 -8.52 8.29
CA PRO A 78 5.18 -8.07 8.67
C PRO A 78 5.19 -6.59 9.05
N LYS A 79 5.49 -6.34 10.32
CA LYS A 79 5.45 -5.02 10.94
C LYS A 79 6.46 -4.94 12.09
N GLN A 80 6.68 -3.73 12.58
CA GLN A 80 7.47 -3.47 13.78
C GLN A 80 6.71 -2.49 14.68
N ASP A 81 7.02 -2.49 15.97
CA ASP A 81 6.43 -1.54 16.90
C ASP A 81 6.69 -0.10 16.46
N TYR A 82 5.78 0.80 16.84
CA TYR A 82 5.95 2.22 16.62
C TYR A 82 6.32 2.92 17.94
N PRO A 83 7.63 3.11 18.25
CA PRO A 83 8.06 3.87 19.41
C PRO A 83 7.38 5.25 19.47
N GLY A 84 6.75 5.55 20.60
CA GLY A 84 6.00 6.79 20.82
C GLY A 84 4.51 6.73 20.44
N TYR A 85 4.04 5.65 19.80
CA TYR A 85 2.65 5.50 19.37
C TYR A 85 2.09 4.11 19.77
N PRO A 86 1.77 3.91 21.07
CA PRO A 86 1.23 2.64 21.55
C PRO A 86 -0.04 2.22 20.80
N GLY A 87 -0.14 0.94 20.46
CA GLY A 87 -1.27 0.39 19.70
C GLY A 87 -1.16 0.54 18.18
N TYR A 88 -0.13 1.23 17.68
CA TYR A 88 0.14 1.39 16.26
C TYR A 88 1.46 0.74 15.84
N TYR A 89 1.56 0.42 14.55
CA TYR A 89 2.75 -0.18 13.97
C TYR A 89 3.41 0.72 12.93
N LYS A 90 4.70 0.48 12.73
CA LYS A 90 5.42 0.87 11.52
C LYS A 90 5.50 -0.32 10.58
N GLN A 91 5.56 -0.05 9.28
CA GLN A 91 5.88 -1.08 8.32
C GLN A 91 7.27 -1.66 8.59
N LEU A 92 7.43 -2.96 8.34
CA LEU A 92 8.75 -3.59 8.34
C LEU A 92 9.52 -3.14 7.08
N PRO A 93 10.75 -2.61 7.15
CA PRO A 93 11.46 -2.12 5.97
C PRO A 93 11.64 -3.19 4.88
N ALA A 94 11.66 -2.81 3.60
CA ALA A 94 11.85 -3.74 2.48
C ALA A 94 13.08 -4.64 2.67
N SER A 95 14.20 -4.07 3.13
CA SER A 95 15.45 -4.78 3.43
C SER A 95 15.31 -5.89 4.48
N GLN A 96 14.26 -5.87 5.29
CA GLN A 96 13.94 -6.89 6.27
C GLN A 96 12.80 -7.81 5.80
N VAL A 97 11.92 -7.34 4.90
CA VAL A 97 10.83 -8.15 4.33
C VAL A 97 11.36 -9.17 3.32
N TYR A 98 12.21 -8.74 2.38
CA TYR A 98 12.72 -9.63 1.33
C TYR A 98 13.49 -10.85 1.87
N PRO A 99 14.31 -10.74 2.93
CA PRO A 99 14.90 -11.92 3.58
C PRO A 99 13.90 -12.88 4.22
N LEU A 100 12.75 -12.39 4.73
CA LEU A 100 11.68 -13.27 5.25
C LEU A 100 10.98 -14.06 4.14
N VAL A 101 10.99 -13.53 2.92
CA VAL A 101 10.42 -14.14 1.72
C VAL A 101 11.40 -15.13 1.09
N GLY A 102 12.67 -14.73 0.99
CA GLY A 102 13.77 -15.51 0.46
C GLY A 102 13.67 -15.84 -1.04
N GLY A 103 14.60 -16.67 -1.50
CA GLY A 103 14.58 -17.26 -2.84
C GLY A 103 14.78 -16.25 -3.97
N ILE A 104 14.11 -16.47 -5.10
CA ILE A 104 14.28 -15.64 -6.31
C ILE A 104 13.91 -14.18 -6.02
N LEU A 105 12.85 -13.97 -5.24
CA LEU A 105 12.39 -12.61 -4.98
C LEU A 105 13.34 -11.81 -4.08
N GLU A 106 13.99 -12.45 -3.10
CA GLU A 106 15.08 -11.81 -2.35
C GLU A 106 16.27 -11.47 -3.26
N ASN A 107 16.65 -12.38 -4.16
CA ASN A 107 17.73 -12.12 -5.10
C ASN A 107 17.43 -10.93 -6.01
N LEU A 108 16.20 -10.81 -6.54
CA LEU A 108 15.78 -9.68 -7.37
C LEU A 108 15.84 -8.36 -6.59
N TYR A 109 15.42 -8.35 -5.33
CA TYR A 109 15.60 -7.18 -4.48
C TYR A 109 17.08 -6.79 -4.35
N ASN A 110 17.94 -7.75 -4.01
CA ASN A 110 19.36 -7.48 -3.76
C ASN A 110 20.12 -7.03 -5.01
N THR A 111 19.75 -7.52 -6.20
CA THR A 111 20.48 -7.23 -7.44
C THR A 111 19.90 -6.07 -8.25
N SER A 112 18.60 -5.78 -8.14
CA SER A 112 17.93 -4.80 -8.99
C SER A 112 16.81 -4.00 -8.32
N GLY A 113 16.69 -4.05 -6.98
CA GLY A 113 15.64 -3.31 -6.25
C GLY A 113 16.12 -2.49 -5.04
N LYS A 114 17.21 -2.90 -4.37
CA LYS A 114 17.58 -2.39 -3.04
C LYS A 114 17.75 -0.87 -3.00
N ASP A 115 18.49 -0.32 -3.95
CA ASP A 115 18.80 1.11 -4.02
C ASP A 115 17.80 1.83 -4.95
N ALA A 116 17.56 1.24 -6.12
CA ALA A 116 16.61 1.68 -7.12
C ALA A 116 16.09 0.47 -7.90
N GLY A 117 14.96 0.64 -8.59
CA GLY A 117 14.42 -0.35 -9.51
C GLY A 117 13.12 -1.01 -9.06
N PRO A 118 12.61 -1.94 -9.88
CA PRO A 118 11.25 -2.45 -9.81
C PRO A 118 10.94 -3.26 -8.54
N TYR A 119 11.95 -3.80 -7.85
CA TYR A 119 11.76 -4.65 -6.68
C TYR A 119 11.98 -3.91 -5.35
N ARG A 120 11.99 -2.57 -5.35
CA ARG A 120 12.26 -1.79 -4.14
C ARG A 120 11.10 -1.80 -3.14
N ASN A 121 9.88 -1.71 -3.65
CA ASN A 121 8.69 -1.54 -2.85
C ASN A 121 8.20 -2.88 -2.29
N ALA A 122 8.08 -2.96 -0.96
CA ALA A 122 7.68 -4.18 -0.28
C ALA A 122 6.20 -4.18 0.16
N CYS A 123 5.37 -3.18 -0.18
CA CYS A 123 3.98 -3.09 0.29
C CYS A 123 3.18 -4.37 -0.02
N THR A 124 3.14 -4.75 -1.29
CA THR A 124 2.44 -5.96 -1.75
C THR A 124 3.14 -7.24 -1.33
N VAL A 125 4.45 -7.19 -1.11
CA VAL A 125 5.21 -8.33 -0.61
C VAL A 125 4.84 -8.62 0.85
N ARG A 126 4.68 -7.58 1.70
CA ARG A 126 4.18 -7.71 3.08
C ARG A 126 2.77 -8.29 3.09
N PHE A 127 1.89 -7.76 2.25
CA PHE A 127 0.54 -8.28 2.07
C PHE A 127 0.55 -9.76 1.67
N SER A 128 1.31 -10.13 0.64
CA SER A 128 1.41 -11.50 0.14
C SER A 128 1.97 -12.46 1.19
N LEU A 129 2.97 -12.03 1.96
CA LEU A 129 3.54 -12.80 3.07
C LEU A 129 2.49 -13.05 4.16
N ALA A 130 1.69 -12.04 4.50
CA ALA A 130 0.59 -12.20 5.46
C ALA A 130 -0.45 -13.21 4.94
N MET A 131 -0.88 -13.08 3.69
CA MET A 131 -1.85 -13.98 3.07
C MET A 131 -1.37 -15.43 3.02
N ASN A 132 -0.12 -15.66 2.61
CA ASN A 132 0.47 -17.00 2.60
C ASN A 132 0.53 -17.61 4.01
N ARG A 133 0.92 -16.85 5.03
CA ARG A 133 0.94 -17.30 6.44
C ARG A 133 -0.44 -17.69 6.97
N LEU A 134 -1.49 -17.08 6.44
CA LEU A 134 -2.89 -17.33 6.79
C LEU A 134 -3.54 -18.46 5.96
N GLY A 135 -2.81 -19.07 5.03
CA GLY A 135 -3.35 -20.11 4.13
C GLY A 135 -4.15 -19.56 2.95
N PHE A 136 -4.14 -18.24 2.73
CA PHE A 136 -4.63 -17.62 1.50
C PHE A 136 -3.50 -17.58 0.47
N TYR A 137 -3.09 -18.75 -0.01
CA TYR A 137 -1.91 -18.86 -0.85
C TYR A 137 -2.03 -18.05 -2.14
N ILE A 138 -1.02 -17.23 -2.40
CA ILE A 138 -0.92 -16.51 -3.66
C ILE A 138 -0.65 -17.51 -4.78
N PRO A 139 -1.46 -17.53 -5.86
CA PRO A 139 -1.29 -18.50 -6.92
C PRO A 139 -0.08 -18.18 -7.81
N ASN A 140 0.52 -19.23 -8.37
CA ASN A 140 1.52 -19.11 -9.42
C ASN A 140 0.85 -18.64 -10.73
N ASN A 141 1.11 -17.40 -11.12
CA ASN A 141 0.68 -16.80 -12.37
C ASN A 141 1.71 -15.78 -12.86
N SER A 142 1.45 -15.17 -14.02
CA SER A 142 2.32 -14.18 -14.67
C SER A 142 2.61 -12.94 -13.82
N LEU A 143 1.74 -12.60 -12.86
CA LEU A 143 1.87 -11.43 -11.98
C LEU A 143 2.57 -11.75 -10.65
N SER A 144 2.89 -13.01 -10.39
CA SER A 144 3.52 -13.45 -9.16
C SER A 144 5.02 -13.74 -9.34
N ARG A 145 5.78 -13.70 -8.25
CA ARG A 145 7.17 -14.15 -8.20
C ARG A 145 7.35 -15.19 -7.09
N LYS A 146 8.26 -16.12 -7.35
CA LYS A 146 8.59 -17.22 -6.45
C LYS A 146 9.48 -16.72 -5.30
N GLY A 147 9.10 -17.02 -4.06
CA GLY A 147 9.98 -16.87 -2.89
C GLY A 147 10.69 -18.17 -2.53
N ALA A 148 11.18 -18.28 -1.30
CA ALA A 148 11.74 -19.51 -0.76
C ALA A 148 10.66 -20.60 -0.57
N ILE A 149 11.12 -21.84 -0.42
CA ILE A 149 10.28 -22.95 0.02
C ILE A 149 10.15 -22.87 1.54
N VAL A 150 8.92 -22.85 2.05
CA VAL A 150 8.60 -22.76 3.49
C VAL A 150 7.87 -24.03 3.91
N ASN A 151 8.47 -24.80 4.81
CA ASN A 151 7.91 -26.08 5.28
C ASN A 151 7.52 -27.04 4.13
N GLY A 152 8.36 -27.11 3.09
CA GLY A 152 8.10 -27.92 1.90
C GLY A 152 7.12 -27.32 0.89
N ASN A 153 6.49 -26.17 1.20
CA ASN A 153 5.54 -25.50 0.32
C ASN A 153 6.19 -24.39 -0.50
N GLN A 154 5.85 -24.31 -1.78
CA GLN A 154 6.24 -23.21 -2.64
C GLN A 154 5.32 -22.01 -2.43
N TRP A 155 5.86 -20.88 -1.98
CA TRP A 155 5.10 -19.63 -1.85
C TRP A 155 5.41 -18.67 -3.01
N TYR A 156 4.37 -17.96 -3.44
CA TYR A 156 4.42 -16.91 -4.46
C TYR A 156 3.99 -15.58 -3.87
N TYR A 157 4.37 -14.49 -4.52
CA TYR A 157 4.17 -13.14 -4.00
C TYR A 157 3.81 -12.21 -5.14
N TYR A 158 2.79 -11.38 -4.94
CA TYR A 158 2.51 -10.27 -5.82
C TYR A 158 3.44 -9.10 -5.52
N LEU A 159 3.67 -8.25 -6.53
CA LEU A 159 4.47 -7.04 -6.41
C LEU A 159 3.61 -5.79 -6.53
N GLN A 160 2.64 -5.80 -7.45
CA GLN A 160 1.83 -4.64 -7.76
C GLN A 160 0.61 -4.54 -6.83
N ALA A 161 0.41 -3.37 -6.22
CA ALA A 161 -0.73 -3.12 -5.33
C ALA A 161 -2.08 -3.27 -6.05
N LYS A 162 -2.15 -2.93 -7.34
CA LYS A 162 -3.36 -3.17 -8.16
C LYS A 162 -3.71 -4.65 -8.26
N THR A 163 -2.71 -5.54 -8.36
CA THR A 163 -2.91 -6.99 -8.32
C THR A 163 -3.39 -7.47 -6.95
N ALA A 164 -2.88 -6.89 -5.86
CA ALA A 164 -3.40 -7.16 -4.52
C ALA A 164 -4.87 -6.76 -4.38
N GLY A 165 -5.24 -5.59 -4.92
CA GLY A 165 -6.62 -5.13 -4.94
C GLY A 165 -7.58 -6.05 -5.73
N ASP A 166 -7.13 -6.59 -6.86
CA ASP A 166 -7.89 -7.58 -7.64
C ASP A 166 -8.05 -8.90 -6.87
N PHE A 167 -6.97 -9.41 -6.28
CA PHE A 167 -7.00 -10.58 -5.40
C PHE A 167 -7.99 -10.39 -4.26
N MET A 168 -7.93 -9.23 -3.57
CA MET A 168 -8.85 -8.90 -2.48
C MET A 168 -10.30 -8.92 -2.95
N GLN A 169 -10.60 -8.27 -4.07
CA GLN A 169 -11.96 -8.17 -4.58
C GLN A 169 -12.54 -9.53 -5.01
N LYS A 170 -11.75 -10.37 -5.67
CA LYS A 170 -12.21 -11.67 -6.17
C LYS A 170 -12.17 -12.77 -5.12
N THR A 171 -11.32 -12.66 -4.10
CA THR A 171 -11.25 -13.61 -3.00
C THR A 171 -12.27 -13.28 -1.92
N PHE A 172 -12.41 -12.01 -1.53
CA PHE A 172 -13.20 -11.61 -0.36
C PHE A 172 -14.46 -10.81 -0.69
N GLY A 173 -14.71 -10.53 -1.98
CA GLY A 173 -15.85 -9.73 -2.43
C GLY A 173 -15.57 -8.23 -2.42
N ASN A 174 -16.64 -7.44 -2.55
CA ASN A 174 -16.53 -5.99 -2.65
C ASN A 174 -15.92 -5.36 -1.38
N PRO A 175 -15.14 -4.27 -1.51
CA PRO A 175 -14.63 -3.56 -0.35
C PRO A 175 -15.78 -2.97 0.48
N THR A 176 -15.64 -2.99 1.81
CA THR A 176 -16.58 -2.35 2.74
C THR A 176 -16.70 -0.85 2.48
N HIS A 177 -15.59 -0.21 2.14
CA HIS A 177 -15.55 1.21 1.80
C HIS A 177 -14.76 1.47 0.53
N LYS A 178 -15.24 2.42 -0.27
CA LYS A 178 -14.66 2.78 -1.55
C LYS A 178 -14.77 4.29 -1.78
N LEU A 179 -13.67 4.90 -2.21
CA LEU A 179 -13.59 6.28 -2.68
C LEU A 179 -12.98 6.26 -4.09
N GLU A 180 -13.54 7.01 -5.05
CA GLU A 180 -13.09 6.98 -6.45
C GLU A 180 -13.11 8.35 -7.11
N GLY A 181 -12.41 8.45 -8.24
CA GLY A 181 -12.45 9.63 -9.10
C GLY A 181 -12.05 10.90 -8.36
N ALA A 182 -12.81 11.98 -8.55
CA ALA A 182 -12.51 13.27 -7.93
C ALA A 182 -12.44 13.18 -6.39
N ASN A 183 -13.31 12.39 -5.76
CA ASN A 183 -13.32 12.24 -4.31
C ASN A 183 -12.05 11.55 -3.79
N ALA A 184 -11.50 10.58 -4.53
CA ALA A 184 -10.24 9.93 -4.15
C ALA A 184 -9.01 10.85 -4.30
N ASN A 185 -9.18 12.01 -4.92
CA ASN A 185 -8.15 13.03 -5.11
C ASN A 185 -8.42 14.30 -4.28
N ASP A 186 -9.48 14.32 -3.46
CA ASP A 186 -9.79 15.41 -2.54
C ASP A 186 -9.27 15.07 -1.13
N PRO A 187 -8.26 15.80 -0.60
CA PRO A 187 -7.68 15.48 0.70
C PRO A 187 -8.67 15.53 1.87
N ASN A 188 -9.70 16.38 1.83
CA ASN A 188 -10.71 16.45 2.89
C ASN A 188 -11.59 15.19 2.89
N GLN A 189 -11.96 14.71 1.70
CA GLN A 189 -12.70 13.46 1.53
C GLN A 189 -11.84 12.25 1.90
N VAL A 190 -10.56 12.25 1.54
CA VAL A 190 -9.61 11.20 1.94
C VAL A 190 -9.46 11.13 3.45
N ALA A 191 -9.25 12.25 4.14
CA ALA A 191 -9.16 12.30 5.60
C ALA A 191 -10.43 11.75 6.27
N SER A 192 -11.59 12.22 5.83
CA SER A 192 -12.89 11.78 6.35
C SER A 192 -13.12 10.29 6.08
N PHE A 193 -12.67 9.80 4.92
CA PHE A 193 -12.76 8.40 4.53
C PHE A 193 -11.86 7.50 5.39
N LEU A 194 -10.63 7.90 5.68
CA LEU A 194 -9.67 7.06 6.42
C LEU A 194 -9.98 6.97 7.92
N LYS A 195 -10.56 8.03 8.49
CA LYS A 195 -10.76 8.17 9.93
C LYS A 195 -11.50 6.98 10.55
N GLY A 196 -10.93 6.42 11.61
CA GLY A 196 -11.54 5.34 12.40
C GLY A 196 -11.55 3.96 11.75
N LYS A 197 -11.06 3.81 10.52
CA LYS A 197 -11.16 2.54 9.77
C LYS A 197 -10.11 1.54 10.20
N THR A 198 -10.51 0.27 10.24
CA THR A 198 -9.62 -0.86 10.59
C THR A 198 -9.84 -2.01 9.64
N GLY A 199 -8.81 -2.42 8.91
CA GLY A 199 -8.97 -3.33 7.77
C GLY A 199 -7.70 -3.52 6.94
N ILE A 200 -7.91 -3.96 5.69
CA ILE A 200 -6.89 -3.98 4.65
C ILE A 200 -7.16 -2.81 3.70
N TYR A 201 -6.20 -1.90 3.61
CA TYR A 201 -6.22 -0.70 2.79
C TYR A 201 -5.57 -0.98 1.44
N VAL A 202 -6.23 -0.58 0.35
CA VAL A 202 -5.66 -0.60 -1.00
C VAL A 202 -5.98 0.72 -1.71
N ILE A 203 -4.94 1.39 -2.18
CA ILE A 203 -5.04 2.51 -3.11
C ILE A 203 -4.51 2.08 -4.47
N VAL A 204 -5.19 2.47 -5.54
CA VAL A 204 -4.82 2.19 -6.92
C VAL A 204 -4.69 3.50 -7.67
N ASN A 205 -3.55 3.69 -8.33
CA ASN A 205 -3.26 4.89 -9.10
C ASN A 205 -3.99 4.86 -10.45
N ASN A 206 -4.41 6.04 -10.91
CA ASN A 206 -5.12 6.19 -12.18
C ASN A 206 -4.17 6.06 -13.38
N ASN A 207 -2.97 6.62 -13.27
CA ASN A 207 -1.90 6.42 -14.26
C ASN A 207 -0.66 5.84 -13.57
N HIS A 208 -0.44 4.54 -13.74
CA HIS A 208 0.71 3.83 -13.16
C HIS A 208 1.90 3.69 -14.11
N LYS A 209 1.91 4.42 -15.24
CA LYS A 209 3.06 4.48 -16.15
C LYS A 209 4.32 4.97 -15.43
N PRO A 210 5.51 4.68 -15.98
CA PRO A 210 6.76 5.28 -15.54
C PRO A 210 6.67 6.82 -15.36
N THR A 211 7.44 7.36 -14.42
CA THR A 211 7.38 8.79 -14.06
C THR A 211 7.83 9.71 -15.18
N ASP A 212 8.78 9.27 -15.99
CA ASP A 212 9.24 9.95 -17.22
C ASP A 212 8.18 9.97 -18.33
N GLN A 213 7.11 9.18 -18.18
CA GLN A 213 5.91 9.18 -19.03
C GLN A 213 4.71 9.86 -18.35
N GLY A 214 4.94 10.59 -17.25
CA GLY A 214 3.90 11.35 -16.54
C GLY A 214 2.97 10.51 -15.66
N GLY A 215 3.30 9.22 -15.41
CA GLY A 215 2.59 8.38 -14.45
C GLY A 215 3.21 8.39 -13.06
N ALA A 216 2.60 7.66 -12.13
CA ALA A 216 3.08 7.54 -10.76
C ALA A 216 4.38 6.72 -10.64
N GLY A 217 4.68 5.85 -11.62
CA GLY A 217 5.79 4.90 -11.56
C GLY A 217 5.54 3.67 -10.70
N TYR A 218 4.33 3.51 -10.17
CA TYR A 218 3.89 2.36 -9.37
C TYR A 218 2.37 2.23 -9.44
N THR A 219 1.84 1.04 -9.16
CA THR A 219 0.40 0.76 -9.34
C THR A 219 -0.47 1.23 -8.18
N GLY A 220 0.10 1.39 -6.99
CA GLY A 220 -0.61 1.90 -5.81
C GLY A 220 0.08 1.55 -4.49
N HIS A 221 -0.72 1.35 -3.44
CA HIS A 221 -0.24 0.89 -2.13
C HIS A 221 -1.24 -0.09 -1.52
N VAL A 222 -0.74 -1.10 -0.80
CA VAL A 222 -1.55 -2.02 -0.01
C VAL A 222 -0.93 -2.17 1.38
N ASP A 223 -1.76 -2.07 2.40
CA ASP A 223 -1.29 -2.09 3.78
C ASP A 223 -2.40 -2.51 4.76
N LEU A 224 -2.01 -2.71 6.01
CA LEU A 224 -2.91 -2.69 7.15
C LEU A 224 -3.39 -1.24 7.39
N ILE A 225 -4.64 -1.08 7.81
CA ILE A 225 -5.13 0.17 8.42
C ILE A 225 -5.72 -0.14 9.80
N GLN A 226 -5.41 0.69 10.80
CA GLN A 226 -5.89 0.53 12.18
C GLN A 226 -6.30 1.88 12.72
N ASN A 227 -7.59 2.04 13.03
CA ASN A 227 -8.15 3.32 13.48
C ASN A 227 -7.71 4.51 12.60
N GLY A 228 -7.66 4.32 11.28
CA GLY A 228 -7.20 5.31 10.32
C GLY A 228 -5.69 5.41 10.11
N HIS A 229 -4.87 4.78 10.95
CA HIS A 229 -3.41 4.76 10.79
C HIS A 229 -2.94 3.63 9.89
N ILE A 230 -2.07 3.95 8.93
CA ILE A 230 -1.48 3.02 7.96
C ILE A 230 0.02 2.90 8.23
N PRO A 231 0.59 1.73 8.53
CA PRO A 231 2.00 1.59 8.91
C PRO A 231 3.02 2.15 7.90
N GLY A 232 2.73 2.09 6.60
CA GLY A 232 3.52 2.70 5.52
C GLY A 232 3.10 4.13 5.11
N GLY A 233 2.06 4.66 5.75
CA GLY A 233 1.37 5.88 5.32
C GLY A 233 0.35 5.63 4.21
N ALA A 234 -0.58 6.57 4.01
CA ALA A 234 -1.69 6.37 3.07
C ALA A 234 -1.27 6.48 1.59
N ASN A 235 -0.17 7.18 1.31
CA ASN A 235 0.29 7.48 -0.05
C ASN A 235 -0.82 8.12 -0.92
N ALA A 236 -1.61 9.01 -0.32
CA ALA A 236 -2.85 9.54 -0.90
C ALA A 236 -2.76 11.04 -1.28
N PHE A 237 -1.56 11.61 -1.32
CA PHE A 237 -1.36 13.04 -1.58
C PHE A 237 -0.40 13.30 -2.74
N ASN A 238 -0.76 14.22 -3.63
CA ASN A 238 0.05 14.62 -4.79
C ASN A 238 0.59 13.44 -5.62
N VAL A 239 -0.21 12.39 -5.78
CA VAL A 239 0.13 11.22 -6.60
C VAL A 239 0.16 11.63 -8.08
N PRO A 240 1.28 11.48 -8.80
CA PRO A 240 1.33 11.81 -10.23
C PRO A 240 0.32 10.99 -11.03
N GLY A 241 -0.44 11.68 -11.89
CA GLY A 241 -1.52 11.04 -12.67
C GLY A 241 -2.80 10.72 -11.88
N GLY A 242 -2.83 11.02 -10.58
CA GLY A 242 -4.00 10.91 -9.72
C GLY A 242 -4.31 9.50 -9.24
N ILE A 243 -5.28 9.42 -8.34
CA ILE A 243 -5.76 8.20 -7.69
C ILE A 243 -7.03 7.74 -8.39
N LYS A 244 -7.08 6.46 -8.79
CA LYS A 244 -8.28 5.84 -9.37
C LYS A 244 -9.29 5.52 -8.29
N SER A 245 -8.82 4.84 -7.24
CA SER A 245 -9.66 4.41 -6.13
C SER A 245 -8.86 4.19 -4.85
N ILE A 246 -9.49 4.45 -3.71
CA ILE A 246 -9.09 4.00 -2.38
C ILE A 246 -10.15 3.01 -1.88
N ARG A 247 -9.73 1.86 -1.36
CA ARG A 247 -10.59 0.73 -0.99
C ARG A 247 -10.17 0.19 0.36
N ILE A 248 -11.14 -0.13 1.20
CA ILE A 248 -10.90 -0.78 2.49
C ILE A 248 -11.84 -1.96 2.65
N TRP A 249 -11.27 -3.12 2.96
CA TRP A 249 -12.00 -4.27 3.49
C TRP A 249 -11.84 -4.25 5.00
N GLU A 250 -12.89 -3.83 5.70
CA GLU A 250 -12.86 -3.79 7.16
C GLU A 250 -12.87 -5.21 7.73
N PHE A 251 -12.11 -5.41 8.80
CA PHE A 251 -12.22 -6.65 9.56
C PHE A 251 -13.56 -6.68 10.27
N THR A 252 -14.29 -7.79 10.14
CA THR A 252 -15.49 -8.02 10.93
C THR A 252 -15.11 -8.06 12.43
N PRO A 253 -15.97 -7.53 13.33
CA PRO A 253 -15.80 -7.63 14.77
C PRO A 253 -15.54 -9.06 15.27
#